data_AF-A0A2X1AFW4-F1
#
_entry.id   AF-A0A2X1AFW4-F1
#
_cell.length_a   1.000
_cell.length_b   1.000
_cell.length_c   1.000
_cell.angle_alpha   90.00
_cell.angle_beta   90.00
_cell.angle_gamma   90.00
#
_symmetry.space_group_name_H-M   'P 1'
#
loop_
_entity.id
_entity.type
_entity.pdbx_description
1 polymer ?
#
loop_
_entity_poly.entity_id
_entity_poly.type
_entity_poly.pdbx_seq_one_letter_code
_entity_poly.pdbx_strand_id
1 'polypeptide(L)'
;MGKALSPEATQMERAAAYEAAYNNRARVPGHPAILDRWRKDSLRVIDARRPETIEYGPSERQKMEWFEAGAGAPVAVFMHGGYWQALDRGWFAWVAPALLEHGISVVVPGYDLAPAVTVGKIIGQMRAATEAVRARSGKRPLVFGHSVGGIWRRACCPRVGRARRWRSRACSTWSRWSIPR
;
A
#
# COMPACT_ATOMS: atom_id res chain seq x y z
N MET A 1 2.64 6.65 -25.95
CA MET A 1 4.11 6.49 -25.97
C MET A 1 4.73 7.88 -25.92
N GLY A 2 5.47 8.21 -24.87
CA GLY A 2 6.08 9.55 -24.73
C GLY A 2 7.23 9.72 -25.71
N LYS A 3 7.24 10.83 -26.47
CA LYS A 3 8.40 11.21 -27.30
C LYS A 3 9.62 11.34 -26.39
N ALA A 4 10.75 10.77 -26.81
CA ALA A 4 12.03 11.00 -26.14
C ALA A 4 12.37 12.49 -26.20
N LEU A 5 12.78 13.05 -25.06
CA LEU A 5 13.20 14.46 -24.99
C LEU A 5 14.53 14.63 -25.72
N SER A 6 14.67 15.73 -26.45
CA SER A 6 15.95 16.12 -27.06
C SER A 6 17.05 16.18 -25.99
N PRO A 7 18.29 15.74 -26.28
CA PRO A 7 19.41 15.86 -25.35
C PRO A 7 19.70 17.32 -24.92
N GLU A 8 19.24 18.30 -25.69
CA GLU A 8 19.39 19.74 -25.42
C GLU A 8 18.23 20.36 -24.63
N ALA A 9 17.21 19.56 -24.26
CA ALA A 9 16.05 20.07 -23.54
C ALA A 9 16.45 20.71 -22.20
N THR A 10 15.95 21.93 -21.98
CA THR A 10 16.21 22.66 -20.73
C THR A 10 15.67 21.90 -19.53
N GLN A 11 16.19 22.22 -18.35
CA GLN A 11 15.74 21.57 -17.10
C GLN A 11 14.24 21.79 -16.84
N MET A 12 13.69 22.92 -17.29
CA MET A 12 12.28 23.27 -17.17
C MET A 12 11.41 22.48 -18.15
N GLU A 13 11.84 22.33 -19.41
CA GLU A 13 11.15 21.49 -20.40
C GLU A 13 11.17 20.01 -20.00
N ARG A 14 12.30 19.54 -19.45
CA ARG A 14 12.41 18.20 -18.87
C ARG A 14 11.48 18.03 -17.67
N ALA A 15 11.43 19.00 -16.75
CA ALA A 15 10.53 18.97 -15.60
C ALA A 15 9.05 18.90 -16.04
N ALA A 16 8.65 19.72 -17.01
CA ALA A 16 7.29 19.72 -17.56
C ALA A 16 6.95 18.38 -18.24
N ALA A 17 7.88 17.83 -19.01
CA ALA A 17 7.71 16.53 -19.64
C ALA A 17 7.65 15.38 -18.63
N TYR A 18 8.43 15.43 -17.54
CA TYR A 18 8.32 14.48 -16.44
C TYR A 18 7.02 14.62 -15.67
N GLU A 19 6.56 15.84 -15.41
CA GLU A 19 5.26 16.10 -14.78
C GLU A 19 4.14 15.47 -15.62
N ALA A 20 4.10 15.75 -16.92
CA ALA A 20 3.15 15.14 -17.85
C ALA A 20 3.29 13.60 -17.94
N ALA A 21 4.50 13.07 -17.72
CA ALA A 21 4.78 11.64 -17.74
C ALA A 21 4.31 10.90 -16.48
N TYR A 22 4.40 11.52 -15.31
CA TYR A 22 4.19 10.90 -14.00
C TYR A 22 2.92 11.35 -13.28
N ASN A 23 2.22 12.37 -13.79
CA ASN A 23 0.94 12.80 -13.24
C ASN A 23 -0.19 11.83 -13.62
N ASN A 24 -0.33 10.78 -12.81
CA ASN A 24 -1.38 9.78 -12.98
C ASN A 24 -2.80 10.36 -12.82
N ARG A 25 -2.96 11.48 -12.09
CA ARG A 25 -4.26 12.15 -11.93
C ARG A 25 -4.72 12.78 -13.24
N ALA A 26 -3.81 13.42 -13.98
CA ALA A 26 -4.08 13.98 -15.29
C ALA A 26 -4.40 12.90 -16.35
N ARG A 27 -3.95 11.65 -16.14
CA ARG A 27 -4.14 10.53 -17.08
C ARG A 27 -5.36 9.65 -16.81
N VAL A 28 -5.98 9.76 -15.63
CA VAL A 28 -7.17 9.01 -15.27
C VAL A 28 -8.35 9.98 -15.14
N PRO A 29 -9.12 10.18 -16.22
CA PRO A 29 -10.40 10.87 -16.13
C PRO A 29 -11.29 10.24 -15.06
N GLY A 30 -11.88 11.03 -14.17
CA GLY A 30 -12.73 10.54 -13.09
C GLY A 30 -12.00 10.07 -11.82
N HIS A 31 -10.68 10.30 -11.70
CA HIS A 31 -9.95 9.97 -10.47
C HIS A 31 -10.52 10.58 -9.17
N PRO A 32 -11.17 11.77 -9.14
CA PRO A 32 -11.77 12.28 -7.90
C PRO A 32 -12.86 11.34 -7.37
N ALA A 33 -13.77 10.88 -8.24
CA ALA A 33 -14.82 9.95 -7.87
C ALA A 33 -14.27 8.59 -7.39
N ILE A 34 -13.11 8.16 -7.90
CA ILE A 34 -12.42 6.94 -7.44
C ILE A 34 -11.88 7.15 -6.02
N LEU A 35 -11.22 8.29 -5.76
CA LEU A 35 -10.71 8.64 -4.44
C LEU A 35 -11.85 8.75 -3.41
N ASP A 36 -12.94 9.41 -3.78
CA ASP A 36 -14.13 9.54 -2.92
C ASP A 36 -14.72 8.18 -2.57
N ARG A 37 -14.79 7.27 -3.56
CA ARG A 37 -15.22 5.90 -3.32
C ARG A 37 -14.28 5.19 -2.33
N TRP A 38 -12.96 5.27 -2.52
CA TRP A 38 -11.99 4.67 -1.60
C TRP A 38 -12.13 5.20 -0.17
N ARG A 39 -12.35 6.51 -0.01
CA ARG A 39 -12.58 7.10 1.30
C ARG A 39 -13.86 6.56 1.93
N LYS A 40 -14.97 6.59 1.18
CA LYS A 40 -16.28 6.13 1.66
C LYS A 40 -16.24 4.65 2.08
N ASP A 41 -15.66 3.80 1.24
CA ASP A 41 -15.55 2.37 1.52
C ASP A 41 -14.61 2.08 2.70
N SER A 42 -13.50 2.82 2.81
CA SER A 42 -12.61 2.71 3.97
C SER A 42 -13.30 3.08 5.27
N LEU A 43 -14.05 4.18 5.29
CA LEU A 43 -14.78 4.60 6.49
C LEU A 43 -15.80 3.56 6.91
N ARG A 44 -16.52 2.93 5.96
CA ARG A 44 -17.42 1.81 6.26
C ARG A 44 -16.69 0.64 6.88
N VAL A 45 -15.52 0.26 6.36
CA VAL A 45 -14.72 -0.84 6.91
C VAL A 45 -14.20 -0.51 8.30
N ILE A 46 -13.72 0.72 8.52
CA ILE A 46 -13.22 1.17 9.83
C ILE A 46 -14.35 1.11 10.86
N ASP A 47 -15.55 1.60 10.54
CA ASP A 47 -16.67 1.56 11.47
C ASP A 47 -17.14 0.12 11.75
N ALA A 48 -17.23 -0.71 10.71
CA ALA A 48 -17.68 -2.10 10.85
C ALA A 48 -16.67 -3.01 11.57
N ARG A 49 -15.38 -2.79 11.38
CA ARG A 49 -14.31 -3.66 11.91
C ARG A 49 -13.63 -3.12 13.16
N ARG A 50 -13.74 -1.82 13.43
CA ARG A 50 -13.10 -1.11 14.54
C ARG A 50 -11.64 -1.56 14.74
N PRO A 51 -10.75 -1.33 13.75
CA PRO A 51 -9.36 -1.72 13.86
C PRO A 51 -8.70 -1.06 15.06
N GLU A 52 -7.67 -1.71 15.60
CA GLU A 52 -6.84 -1.11 16.62
C GLU A 52 -5.86 -0.13 15.98
N THR A 53 -5.84 1.10 16.46
CA THR A 53 -4.83 2.09 16.06
C THR A 53 -3.58 1.90 16.92
N ILE A 54 -2.45 1.61 16.27
CA ILE A 54 -1.16 1.38 16.92
C ILE A 54 -0.19 2.50 16.52
N GLU A 55 0.44 3.11 17.51
CA GLU A 55 1.51 4.08 17.29
C GLU A 55 2.85 3.35 17.12
N TYR A 56 3.63 3.71 16.10
CA TYR A 56 4.95 3.11 15.86
C TYR A 56 6.08 4.13 15.84
N GLY A 57 5.74 5.41 15.94
CA GLY A 57 6.69 6.51 15.92
C GLY A 57 6.07 7.81 16.43
N PRO A 58 6.88 8.87 16.52
CA PRO A 58 6.54 10.06 17.30
C PRO A 58 5.56 11.04 16.61
N SER A 59 5.26 10.89 15.32
CA SER A 59 4.34 11.81 14.62
C SER A 59 2.92 11.26 14.57
N GLU A 60 1.94 12.16 14.48
CA GLU A 60 0.53 11.81 14.31
C GLU A 60 0.24 10.91 13.09
N ARG A 61 1.12 10.97 12.08
CA ARG A 61 1.01 10.14 10.87
C ARG A 61 1.71 8.79 11.02
N GLN A 62 2.59 8.62 12.00
CA GLN A 62 3.26 7.36 12.34
C GLN A 62 2.37 6.45 13.21
N LYS A 63 1.14 6.26 12.73
CA LYS A 63 0.12 5.38 13.28
C LYS A 63 -0.30 4.36 12.22
N MET A 64 -0.70 3.16 12.64
CA MET A 64 -1.19 2.12 11.74
C MET A 64 -2.53 1.59 12.24
N GLU A 65 -3.43 1.27 11.30
CA GLU A 65 -4.67 0.56 11.62
C GLU A 65 -4.43 -0.94 11.49
N TRP A 66 -4.71 -1.69 12.56
CA TRP A 66 -4.56 -3.14 12.62
C TRP A 66 -5.92 -3.82 12.61
N PHE A 67 -6.20 -4.55 11.53
CA PHE A 67 -7.37 -5.38 11.36
C PHE A 67 -7.00 -6.83 11.69
N GLU A 68 -7.45 -7.32 12.84
CA GLU A 68 -7.14 -8.66 13.32
C GLU A 68 -8.06 -9.71 12.66
N ALA A 69 -7.48 -10.78 12.11
CA ALA A 69 -8.22 -11.92 11.57
C ALA A 69 -8.36 -13.08 12.58
N GLY A 70 -7.56 -13.08 13.65
CA GLY A 70 -7.60 -14.07 14.71
C GLY A 70 -6.25 -14.28 15.37
N ALA A 71 -6.24 -14.84 16.58
CA ALA A 71 -5.02 -15.05 17.34
C ALA A 71 -4.00 -15.88 16.53
N GLY A 72 -2.80 -15.33 16.34
CA GLY A 72 -1.76 -15.99 15.58
C GLY A 72 -2.06 -16.13 14.09
N ALA A 73 -2.87 -15.26 13.48
CA ALA A 73 -2.98 -15.16 12.03
C ALA A 73 -1.64 -14.70 11.37
N PRO A 74 -1.37 -15.03 10.10
CA PRO A 74 -0.37 -14.31 9.31
C PRO A 74 -0.77 -12.84 9.12
N VAL A 75 0.22 -11.96 8.96
CA VAL A 75 -0.02 -10.51 8.85
C VAL A 75 0.45 -9.99 7.50
N ALA A 76 -0.37 -9.14 6.88
CA ALA A 76 -0.03 -8.43 5.66
C ALA A 76 -0.04 -6.91 5.89
N VAL A 77 1.01 -6.22 5.45
CA VAL A 77 1.18 -4.77 5.58
C VAL A 77 0.95 -4.11 4.23
N PHE A 78 -0.05 -3.23 4.16
CA PHE A 78 -0.40 -2.47 2.97
C PHE A 78 0.18 -1.05 3.02
N MET A 79 1.14 -0.75 2.15
CA MET A 79 1.74 0.58 2.03
C MET A 79 0.97 1.41 1.01
N HIS A 80 0.38 2.51 1.49
CA HIS A 80 -0.44 3.37 0.63
C HIS A 80 0.39 4.20 -0.35
N GLY A 81 -0.25 4.59 -1.47
CA GLY A 81 0.31 5.51 -2.46
C GLY A 81 -0.01 6.97 -2.15
N GLY A 82 0.06 7.84 -3.17
CA GLY A 82 -0.15 9.29 -3.02
C GLY A 82 1.08 10.14 -3.30
N TYR A 83 2.06 9.58 -4.04
CA TYR A 83 3.28 10.27 -4.45
C TYR A 83 4.07 10.89 -3.29
N TRP A 84 4.02 10.26 -2.11
CA TRP A 84 4.59 10.73 -0.85
C TRP A 84 4.09 12.09 -0.36
N GLN A 85 3.11 12.69 -1.03
CA GLN A 85 2.65 14.06 -0.79
C GLN A 85 1.19 14.12 -0.36
N ALA A 86 0.44 13.02 -0.45
CA ALA A 86 -0.99 13.02 -0.18
C ALA A 86 -1.49 11.69 0.41
N LEU A 87 -2.75 11.74 0.86
CA LEU A 87 -3.52 10.64 1.45
C LEU A 87 -3.01 10.20 2.83
N ASP A 88 -3.75 9.31 3.46
CA ASP A 88 -3.44 8.73 4.76
C ASP A 88 -3.99 7.30 4.85
N ARG A 89 -3.67 6.61 5.95
CA ARG A 89 -4.09 5.23 6.24
C ARG A 89 -5.61 5.01 6.15
N GLY A 90 -6.42 6.03 6.46
CA GLY A 90 -7.88 5.97 6.44
C GLY A 90 -8.49 5.99 5.05
N TRP A 91 -7.69 6.14 3.98
CA TRP A 91 -8.16 6.04 2.59
C TRP A 91 -8.11 4.62 2.03
N PHE A 92 -7.51 3.68 2.77
CA PHE A 92 -7.17 2.36 2.24
C PHE A 92 -7.65 1.20 3.10
N ALA A 93 -8.47 1.43 4.13
CA ALA A 93 -9.05 0.34 4.92
C ALA A 93 -9.92 -0.62 4.09
N TRP A 94 -10.45 -0.17 2.94
CA TRP A 94 -11.21 -1.00 2.01
C TRP A 94 -10.44 -2.24 1.49
N VAL A 95 -9.11 -2.28 1.63
CA VAL A 95 -8.29 -3.45 1.24
C VAL A 95 -8.36 -4.59 2.24
N ALA A 96 -8.77 -4.33 3.49
CA ALA A 96 -8.71 -5.29 4.57
C ALA A 96 -9.68 -6.48 4.43
N PRO A 97 -10.99 -6.29 4.08
CA PRO A 97 -11.98 -7.37 4.14
C PRO A 97 -11.60 -8.64 3.38
N ALA A 98 -11.07 -8.50 2.16
CA ALA A 98 -10.70 -9.65 1.33
C ALA A 98 -9.62 -10.53 1.99
N LEU A 99 -8.65 -9.95 2.70
CA LEU A 99 -7.60 -10.71 3.38
C LEU A 99 -8.10 -11.28 4.71
N LEU A 100 -8.95 -10.53 5.43
CA LEU A 100 -9.56 -11.00 6.68
C LEU A 100 -10.42 -12.25 6.44
N GLU A 101 -11.18 -12.30 5.34
CA GLU A 101 -11.97 -13.47 4.93
C GLU A 101 -11.12 -14.72 4.68
N HIS A 102 -9.83 -14.54 4.39
CA HIS A 102 -8.86 -15.61 4.24
C HIS A 102 -8.03 -15.88 5.50
N GLY A 103 -8.40 -15.29 6.64
CA GLY A 103 -7.70 -15.49 7.92
C GLY A 103 -6.35 -14.78 7.99
N ILE A 104 -6.16 -13.69 7.24
CA ILE A 104 -4.92 -12.90 7.22
C ILE A 104 -5.20 -11.53 7.85
N SER A 105 -4.50 -11.20 8.94
CA SER A 105 -4.58 -9.88 9.57
C SER A 105 -3.95 -8.83 8.66
N VAL A 106 -4.55 -7.63 8.61
CA VAL A 106 -4.12 -6.56 7.71
C VAL A 106 -3.70 -5.34 8.51
N VAL A 107 -2.59 -4.74 8.12
CA VAL A 107 -2.06 -3.53 8.73
C VAL A 107 -1.91 -2.44 7.68
N VAL A 108 -2.46 -1.27 7.97
CA VAL A 108 -2.36 -0.08 7.10
C VAL A 108 -1.61 1.03 7.84
N PRO A 109 -0.27 1.14 7.68
CA PRO A 109 0.51 2.23 8.27
C PRO A 109 0.32 3.54 7.50
N GLY A 110 0.22 4.65 8.24
CA GLY A 110 0.46 6.00 7.72
C GLY A 110 1.95 6.35 7.74
N TYR A 111 2.33 7.44 7.09
CA TYR A 111 3.68 8.02 7.15
C TYR A 111 3.64 9.53 6.92
N ASP A 112 4.70 10.23 7.35
CA ASP A 112 4.85 11.67 7.11
C ASP A 112 5.01 11.96 5.61
N LEU A 113 4.62 13.15 5.18
CA LEU A 113 4.57 13.51 3.76
C LEU A 113 5.71 14.46 3.38
N ALA A 114 6.16 14.35 2.14
CA ALA A 114 6.95 15.37 1.48
C ALA A 114 6.08 16.60 1.18
N PRO A 115 6.63 17.82 1.19
CA PRO A 115 8.05 18.15 1.40
C PRO A 115 8.47 18.26 2.88
N ALA A 116 7.56 18.10 3.84
CA ALA A 116 7.87 18.25 5.26
C ALA A 116 8.92 17.24 5.76
N VAL A 117 8.98 16.05 5.15
CA VAL A 117 10.07 15.09 5.34
C VAL A 117 10.66 14.64 4.01
N THR A 118 11.92 14.20 4.02
CA THR A 118 12.57 13.59 2.86
C THR A 118 12.01 12.19 2.59
N VAL A 119 12.05 11.75 1.32
CA VAL A 119 11.69 10.36 0.97
C VAL A 119 12.52 9.35 1.75
N GLY A 120 13.81 9.66 2.02
CA GLY A 120 14.66 8.83 2.88
C GLY A 120 14.12 8.65 4.30
N LYS A 121 13.55 9.71 4.90
CA LYS A 121 12.89 9.64 6.21
C LYS A 121 11.60 8.81 6.14
N ILE A 122 10.81 8.97 5.08
CA ILE A 122 9.62 8.12 4.84
C ILE A 122 10.03 6.64 4.74
N ILE A 123 11.15 6.34 4.08
CA ILE A 123 11.69 4.96 4.02
C ILE A 123 12.00 4.44 5.42
N GLY A 124 12.65 5.25 6.27
CA GLY A 124 12.90 4.91 7.66
C GLY A 124 11.61 4.61 8.44
N GLN A 125 10.58 5.44 8.26
CA GLN A 125 9.28 5.27 8.91
C GLN A 125 8.59 3.97 8.49
N MET A 126 8.62 3.62 7.20
CA MET A 126 8.03 2.37 6.71
C MET A 126 8.78 1.12 7.20
N ARG A 127 10.10 1.21 7.39
CA ARG A 127 10.87 0.15 8.04
C ARG A 127 10.48 0.01 9.51
N ALA A 128 10.37 1.10 10.24
CA ALA A 128 9.96 1.10 11.64
C ALA A 128 8.55 0.50 11.82
N ALA A 129 7.59 0.89 10.98
CA ALA A 129 6.25 0.30 10.98
C ALA A 129 6.29 -1.22 10.74
N THR A 130 7.07 -1.69 9.77
CA THR A 130 7.18 -3.13 9.46
C THR A 130 7.83 -3.90 10.62
N GLU A 131 8.83 -3.31 11.28
CA GLU A 131 9.46 -3.93 12.44
C GLU A 131 8.52 -3.97 13.64
N ALA A 132 7.73 -2.92 13.88
CA ALA A 132 6.71 -2.92 14.92
C ALA A 132 5.67 -4.03 14.69
N VAL A 133 5.25 -4.25 13.45
CA VAL A 133 4.36 -5.37 13.08
C VAL A 133 5.01 -6.72 13.35
N ARG A 134 6.29 -6.87 13.00
CA ARG A 134 7.05 -8.09 13.26
C ARG A 134 7.18 -8.37 14.75
N ALA A 135 7.51 -7.35 15.55
CA ALA A 135 7.67 -7.46 16.98
C ALA A 135 6.35 -7.87 17.66
N ARG A 136 5.23 -7.27 17.25
CA ARG A 136 3.91 -7.58 17.80
C ARG A 136 3.39 -8.97 17.39
N SER A 137 3.53 -9.34 16.13
CA SER A 137 2.99 -10.62 15.63
C SER A 137 3.90 -11.83 15.87
N GLY A 138 5.19 -11.59 16.19
CA GLY A 138 6.22 -12.63 16.21
C GLY A 138 6.53 -13.22 14.83
N LYS A 139 6.00 -12.64 13.75
CA LYS A 139 6.07 -13.19 12.39
C LYS A 139 6.63 -12.19 11.40
N ARG A 140 7.14 -12.69 10.28
CA ARG A 140 7.52 -11.85 9.14
C ARG A 140 6.26 -11.49 8.34
N PRO A 141 5.88 -10.20 8.25
CA PRO A 141 4.69 -9.82 7.50
C PRO A 141 4.92 -9.93 5.99
N LEU A 142 3.84 -10.19 5.24
CA LEU A 142 3.79 -9.95 3.80
C LEU A 142 3.66 -8.45 3.55
N VAL A 143 4.56 -7.84 2.79
CA VAL A 143 4.49 -6.40 2.47
C VAL A 143 4.06 -6.22 1.01
N PHE A 144 3.04 -5.40 0.79
CA PHE A 144 2.48 -5.05 -0.52
C PHE A 144 1.97 -3.60 -0.52
N GLY A 145 1.65 -3.03 -1.68
CA GLY A 145 1.18 -1.65 -1.75
C GLY A 145 0.75 -1.19 -3.13
N HIS A 146 0.09 -0.03 -3.19
CA HIS A 146 -0.48 0.54 -4.42
C HIS A 146 0.38 1.69 -4.98
N SER A 147 0.63 1.70 -6.30
CA SER A 147 1.46 2.70 -6.98
C SER A 147 2.86 2.78 -6.37
N VAL A 148 3.27 3.94 -5.84
CA VAL A 148 4.51 4.13 -5.08
C VAL A 148 4.58 3.20 -3.86
N GLY A 149 3.42 2.82 -3.30
CA GLY A 149 3.24 1.74 -2.33
C GLY A 149 3.94 0.41 -2.70
N GLY A 150 3.97 0.08 -3.99
CA GLY A 150 4.57 -1.15 -4.50
C GLY A 150 6.10 -1.12 -4.60
N ILE A 151 6.71 0.07 -4.77
CA ILE A 151 8.17 0.20 -4.91
C ILE A 151 8.90 -0.14 -3.59
N TRP A 152 8.18 -0.02 -2.47
CA TRP A 152 8.67 -0.28 -1.12
C TRP A 152 9.07 -1.73 -0.85
N ARG A 153 8.46 -2.71 -1.54
CA ARG A 153 8.78 -4.14 -1.39
C ARG A 153 10.29 -4.40 -1.55
N ARG A 154 10.95 -3.69 -2.46
CA ARG A 154 12.38 -3.88 -2.74
C ARG A 154 13.28 -3.13 -1.76
N ALA A 155 12.85 -1.98 -1.26
CA ALA A 155 13.64 -1.16 -0.35
C ALA A 155 13.61 -1.70 1.09
N CYS A 156 12.43 -2.03 1.64
CA CYS A 156 12.28 -2.41 3.04
C CYS A 156 12.79 -3.83 3.35
N CYS A 157 13.01 -4.68 2.34
CA CYS A 157 13.42 -6.08 2.51
C CYS A 157 14.73 -6.42 1.77
N PRO A 158 15.90 -5.86 2.16
CA PRO A 158 17.17 -6.12 1.48
C PRO A 158 17.77 -7.46 1.96
N ARG A 159 17.34 -8.56 1.33
CA ARG A 159 18.01 -9.87 1.10
C ARG A 159 16.96 -10.98 1.03
N VAL A 160 16.79 -11.49 -0.18
CA VAL A 160 15.92 -12.61 -0.55
C VAL A 160 16.58 -13.91 -0.07
N GLY A 161 16.28 -14.33 1.16
CA GLY A 161 16.35 -15.73 1.52
C GLY A 161 15.16 -16.44 0.90
N ARG A 162 15.41 -17.43 0.04
CA ARG A 162 14.42 -18.28 -0.66
C ARG A 162 13.13 -18.43 0.14
N ALA A 163 12.04 -17.87 -0.40
CA ALA A 163 10.69 -18.25 0.03
C ALA A 163 10.58 -19.77 -0.13
N ARG A 164 10.52 -20.50 0.99
CA ARG A 164 10.17 -21.92 0.96
C ARG A 164 8.75 -22.00 0.38
N ARG A 165 8.67 -22.59 -0.81
CA ARG A 165 7.50 -23.17 -1.49
C ARG A 165 6.19 -23.03 -0.68
N TRP A 166 5.38 -22.07 -1.08
CA TRP A 166 3.92 -22.25 -1.03
C TRP A 166 3.61 -23.43 -1.95
N ARG A 167 3.48 -24.65 -1.40
CA ARG A 167 2.88 -25.77 -2.13
C ARG A 167 1.37 -25.65 -1.98
N SER A 168 0.77 -25.34 -3.11
CA SER A 168 -0.66 -25.40 -3.41
C SER A 168 -1.30 -26.72 -2.95
N ARG A 169 -2.33 -26.61 -2.12
CA ARG A 169 -3.51 -27.48 -2.16
C ARG A 169 -4.73 -26.58 -2.34
N ALA A 170 -4.93 -26.14 -3.57
CA ALA A 170 -6.21 -25.65 -4.11
C ALA A 170 -5.99 -25.39 -5.61
N CYS A 171 -5.71 -26.45 -6.35
CA CYS A 171 -5.78 -26.46 -7.81
C CYS A 171 -6.63 -27.66 -8.20
N SER A 172 -7.95 -27.50 -8.12
CA SER A 172 -8.92 -28.41 -8.77
C SER A 172 -10.34 -27.85 -8.60
N THR A 173 -10.62 -26.66 -9.12
CA THR A 173 -11.96 -26.23 -9.56
C THR A 173 -11.85 -24.88 -10.26
N TRP A 174 -11.18 -24.87 -11.42
CA TRP A 174 -11.25 -23.77 -12.38
C TRP A 174 -11.51 -24.38 -13.76
N SER A 175 -12.70 -24.95 -13.94
CA SER A 175 -13.22 -25.35 -15.24
C SER A 175 -14.73 -25.60 -15.17
N ARG A 176 -15.51 -24.51 -15.14
CA ARG A 176 -16.87 -24.42 -15.70
C ARG A 176 -17.45 -23.03 -15.43
N TRP A 177 -17.33 -22.14 -16.42
CA TRP A 177 -18.31 -21.09 -16.64
C TRP A 177 -18.54 -21.02 -18.14
N SER A 178 -19.60 -21.69 -18.58
CA SER A 178 -20.18 -21.58 -19.92
C SER A 178 -21.02 -20.31 -19.98
N ILE A 179 -20.90 -19.58 -21.09
CA ILE A 179 -21.73 -18.41 -21.43
C ILE A 179 -23.14 -18.91 -21.83
N PRO A 180 -24.24 -18.41 -21.24
CA PRO A 180 -25.58 -18.64 -21.78
C PRO A 180 -25.83 -17.76 -23.01
N ARG A 181 -26.62 -18.31 -23.94
CA ARG A 181 -26.83 -17.91 -25.34
C ARG A 181 -27.24 -16.45 -25.55
#